data_AF-A0A7W0WW89-F1
#
_entry.id   AF-A0A7W0WW89-F1
#
_cell.length_a   1.000
_cell.length_b   1.000
_cell.length_c   1.000
_cell.angle_alpha   90.00
_cell.angle_beta   90.00
_cell.angle_gamma   90.00
#
_symmetry.space_group_name_H-M   'P 1'
#
loop_
_entity.id
_entity.type
_entity.pdbx_description
1 polymer ?
#
loop_
_entity_poly.entity_id
_entity_poly.type
_entity_poly.pdbx_seq_one_letter_code
_entity_poly.pdbx_strand_id
1 'polypeptide(L)'
;MCERYALTPRYNIARGQTATVIVDGVNQSQRWGLLAPWRGHGGKRGPMTYEAPHDALDATPQLRKAQRVLVPADGFFAWRKVKGKRIPYWIHAGRVHFVGLSATGDDHVASFAIVTVRATGDAARVTPTMPMIVEDVQWRVDAVSSWVNDMTHDDERCIAPLGNPAQGELF
;
A
#
# COMPACT_ATOMS: atom_id res chain seq x y z
N MET A 1 11.01 3.51 -27.54
CA MET A 1 9.88 4.42 -27.25
C MET A 1 9.12 3.79 -26.08
N CYS A 2 9.37 4.26 -24.85
CA CYS A 2 8.78 3.67 -23.65
C CYS A 2 7.37 4.23 -23.50
N GLU A 3 6.36 3.44 -23.81
CA GLU A 3 4.96 3.83 -23.68
C GLU A 3 4.67 4.07 -22.19
N ARG A 4 4.53 5.36 -21.81
CA ARG A 4 4.13 5.74 -20.46
C ARG A 4 2.65 5.38 -20.33
N TYR A 5 2.34 4.25 -19.69
CA TYR A 5 0.96 3.98 -19.27
C TYR A 5 0.51 5.15 -18.38
N ALA A 6 -0.49 5.89 -18.85
CA ALA A 6 -1.17 6.87 -18.01
C ALA A 6 -1.78 6.12 -16.82
N LEU A 7 -1.43 6.55 -15.61
CA LEU A 7 -2.01 5.97 -14.40
C LEU A 7 -3.50 6.32 -14.36
N THR A 8 -4.37 5.31 -14.35
CA THR A 8 -5.79 5.50 -14.04
C THR A 8 -5.92 5.83 -12.55
N PRO A 9 -6.63 6.91 -12.18
CA PRO A 9 -6.84 7.23 -10.77
C PRO A 9 -7.50 6.08 -10.03
N ARG A 10 -6.95 5.74 -8.85
CA ARG A 10 -7.52 4.81 -7.89
C ARG A 10 -7.34 5.40 -6.49
N TYR A 11 -8.41 5.46 -5.73
CA TYR A 11 -8.51 6.12 -4.44
C TYR A 11 -8.50 5.15 -3.26
N ASN A 12 -8.75 3.85 -3.47
CA ASN A 12 -8.83 2.85 -2.40
C ASN A 12 -8.29 1.48 -2.84
N ILE A 13 -7.00 1.42 -3.16
CA ILE A 13 -6.31 0.17 -3.47
C ILE A 13 -6.15 -0.64 -2.18
N ALA A 14 -6.71 -1.85 -2.16
CA ALA A 14 -6.70 -2.72 -1.00
C ALA A 14 -5.83 -3.98 -1.18
N ARG A 15 -5.49 -4.63 -0.07
CA ARG A 15 -4.72 -5.89 -0.04
C ARG A 15 -5.37 -6.95 -0.95
N GLY A 16 -4.56 -7.62 -1.76
CA GLY A 16 -5.00 -8.65 -2.72
C GLY A 16 -5.44 -8.11 -4.08
N GLN A 17 -5.68 -6.81 -4.21
CA GLN A 17 -5.98 -6.19 -5.50
C GLN A 17 -4.71 -5.96 -6.31
N THR A 18 -4.87 -5.69 -7.61
CA THR A 18 -3.77 -5.27 -8.48
C THR A 18 -3.52 -3.76 -8.35
N ALA A 19 -2.26 -3.36 -8.46
CA ALA A 19 -1.84 -1.97 -8.49
C ALA A 19 -0.73 -1.78 -9.54
N THR A 20 -0.52 -0.53 -9.94
CA THR A 20 0.63 -0.21 -10.78
C THR A 20 1.90 -0.23 -9.95
N VAL A 21 2.93 -0.90 -10.46
CA VAL A 21 4.26 -1.01 -9.91
C VAL A 21 5.26 -0.66 -11.02
N ILE A 22 6.28 0.12 -10.72
CA ILE A 22 7.35 0.48 -11.64
C ILE A 22 8.49 -0.51 -11.45
N VAL A 23 8.75 -1.29 -12.50
CA VAL A 23 9.80 -2.31 -12.56
C VAL A 23 10.75 -1.91 -13.67
N ASP A 24 12.01 -1.63 -13.34
CA ASP A 24 13.04 -1.19 -14.29
C ASP A 24 12.59 0.00 -15.18
N GLY A 25 11.84 0.94 -14.58
CA GLY A 25 11.30 2.12 -15.27
C GLY A 25 10.03 1.88 -16.08
N VAL A 26 9.48 0.66 -16.05
CA VAL A 26 8.27 0.28 -16.79
C VAL A 26 7.10 0.04 -15.84
N ASN A 27 5.95 0.63 -16.14
CA ASN A 27 4.71 0.40 -15.39
C ASN A 27 4.19 -1.02 -15.65
N GLN A 28 3.93 -1.77 -14.60
CA GLN A 28 3.37 -3.12 -14.63
C GLN A 28 2.19 -3.21 -13.66
N SER A 29 1.19 -4.03 -14.00
CA SER A 29 0.10 -4.37 -13.09
C SER A 29 0.49 -5.60 -12.27
N GLN A 30 0.57 -5.47 -10.95
CA GLN A 30 0.95 -6.57 -10.05
C GLN A 30 -0.02 -6.67 -8.87
N ARG A 31 -0.20 -7.88 -8.34
CA ARG A 31 -1.04 -8.12 -7.15
C ARG A 31 -0.34 -7.63 -5.89
N TRP A 32 -1.00 -6.80 -5.08
CA TRP A 32 -0.52 -6.48 -3.74
C TRP A 32 -0.73 -7.68 -2.82
N GLY A 33 0.36 -8.33 -2.41
CA GLY A 33 0.37 -9.60 -1.71
C GLY A 33 1.47 -10.49 -2.29
N LEU A 34 2.72 -10.13 -2.00
CA LEU A 34 3.93 -10.79 -2.46
C LEU A 34 3.87 -12.28 -2.14
N LEU A 35 4.03 -13.07 -3.18
CA LEU A 35 4.18 -14.51 -3.12
C LEU A 35 5.47 -14.87 -3.87
N ALA A 36 6.53 -15.18 -3.13
CA ALA A 36 7.76 -15.69 -3.72
C ALA A 36 7.62 -17.19 -4.03
N PRO A 37 8.41 -17.75 -4.98
CA PRO A 37 8.46 -19.19 -5.22
C PRO A 37 8.69 -19.96 -3.93
N TRP A 38 7.78 -20.87 -3.59
CA TRP A 38 7.73 -21.50 -2.28
C TRP A 38 8.16 -22.96 -2.36
N ARG A 39 9.32 -23.27 -1.76
CA ARG A 39 9.86 -24.64 -1.67
C ARG A 39 9.44 -25.38 -0.40
N GLY A 40 8.25 -25.13 0.13
CA GLY A 40 7.78 -25.82 1.34
C GLY A 40 7.23 -27.22 1.07
N HIS A 41 7.11 -27.99 2.14
CA HIS A 41 6.67 -29.39 2.09
C HIS A 41 5.18 -29.50 1.68
N GLY A 42 4.92 -30.15 0.53
CA GLY A 42 3.59 -30.66 0.18
C GLY A 42 2.76 -29.84 -0.82
N GLY A 43 3.37 -28.96 -1.63
CA GLY A 43 2.68 -28.31 -2.75
C GLY A 43 1.66 -27.23 -2.38
N LYS A 44 1.61 -26.81 -1.11
CA LYS A 44 0.76 -25.72 -0.63
C LYS A 44 1.45 -24.37 -0.82
N ARG A 45 0.68 -23.35 -1.23
CA ARG A 45 1.15 -21.95 -1.35
C ARG A 45 1.49 -21.38 0.03
N GLY A 46 2.58 -20.61 0.11
CA GLY A 46 2.92 -19.83 1.30
C GLY A 46 1.94 -18.66 1.53
N PRO A 47 1.96 -18.05 2.73
CA PRO A 47 1.15 -16.86 3.01
C PRO A 47 1.62 -15.67 2.16
N MET A 48 0.67 -14.83 1.73
CA MET A 48 0.99 -13.58 1.05
C MET A 48 1.60 -12.56 2.03
N THR A 49 2.64 -11.86 1.59
CA THR A 49 3.24 -10.75 2.33
C THR A 49 2.76 -9.42 1.73
N TYR A 50 2.04 -8.61 2.51
CA TYR A 50 1.56 -7.30 2.05
C TYR A 50 2.52 -6.17 2.42
N GLU A 51 3.13 -6.28 3.60
CA GLU A 51 4.08 -5.32 4.17
C GLU A 51 5.35 -6.07 4.58
N ALA A 52 6.49 -5.47 4.28
CA ALA A 52 7.82 -6.01 4.57
C ALA A 52 8.58 -4.99 5.43
N PRO A 53 8.70 -5.21 6.75
CA PRO A 53 9.52 -4.37 7.60
C PRO A 53 10.95 -4.27 7.06
N HIS A 54 11.51 -3.06 6.99
CA HIS A 54 12.84 -2.82 6.44
C HIS A 54 13.94 -3.63 7.16
N ASP A 55 13.82 -3.82 8.46
CA ASP A 55 14.72 -4.63 9.29
C ASP A 55 14.65 -6.14 8.99
N ALA A 56 13.54 -6.62 8.43
CA ALA A 56 13.35 -8.02 8.08
C ALA A 56 13.89 -8.39 6.68
N LEU A 57 14.28 -7.40 5.87
CA LEU A 57 14.67 -7.62 4.47
C LEU A 57 15.86 -8.57 4.34
N ASP A 58 16.94 -8.31 5.07
CA ASP A 58 18.16 -9.11 4.98
C ASP A 58 18.02 -10.47 5.67
N ALA A 59 17.27 -10.52 6.77
CA ALA A 59 17.04 -11.73 7.55
C ALA A 59 16.12 -12.74 6.84
N THR A 60 15.21 -12.27 5.98
CA THR A 60 14.21 -13.12 5.34
C THR A 60 14.61 -13.44 3.89
N PRO A 61 15.01 -14.69 3.55
CA PRO A 61 15.54 -15.00 2.22
C PRO A 61 14.63 -14.67 1.05
N GLN A 62 13.30 -14.76 1.24
CA GLN A 62 12.31 -14.45 0.21
C GLN A 62 12.25 -12.94 -0.07
N LEU A 63 12.37 -12.11 0.97
CA LEU A 63 12.40 -10.65 0.84
C LEU A 63 13.73 -10.19 0.26
N ARG A 64 14.86 -10.75 0.75
CA ARG A 64 16.21 -10.44 0.26
C ARG A 64 16.39 -10.69 -1.24
N LYS A 65 15.73 -11.72 -1.78
CA LYS A 65 15.83 -12.13 -3.19
C LYS A 65 14.78 -11.46 -4.10
N ALA A 66 13.79 -10.79 -3.52
CA ALA A 66 12.75 -10.12 -4.29
C ALA A 66 13.32 -8.90 -5.03
N GLN A 67 12.77 -8.62 -6.21
CA GLN A 67 13.17 -7.47 -7.00
C GLN A 67 12.69 -6.18 -6.33
N ARG A 68 13.56 -5.18 -6.23
CA ARG A 68 13.20 -3.85 -5.72
C ARG A 68 12.39 -3.11 -6.78
N VAL A 69 11.27 -2.53 -6.37
CA VAL A 69 10.33 -1.85 -7.25
C VAL A 69 9.81 -0.56 -6.59
N LEU A 70 9.22 0.33 -7.38
CA LEU A 70 8.56 1.52 -6.87
C LEU A 70 7.05 1.41 -7.06
N VAL A 71 6.27 1.81 -6.05
CA VAL A 71 4.81 1.82 -6.12
C VAL A 71 4.36 3.28 -6.07
N PRO A 72 3.91 3.88 -7.19
CA PRO A 72 3.44 5.24 -7.21
C PRO A 72 2.14 5.36 -6.40
N ALA A 73 2.07 6.37 -5.54
CA ALA A 73 0.90 6.67 -4.71
C ALA A 73 0.85 8.15 -4.35
N ASP A 74 -0.34 8.65 -4.01
CA ASP A 74 -0.50 9.98 -3.41
C ASP A 74 -0.44 9.94 -1.88
N GLY A 75 -0.68 8.78 -1.29
CA GLY A 75 -0.71 8.55 0.15
C GLY A 75 -1.17 7.15 0.53
N PHE A 76 -1.40 6.92 1.82
CA PHE A 76 -1.89 5.66 2.36
C PHE A 76 -2.93 5.92 3.46
N PHE A 77 -3.74 4.90 3.77
CA PHE A 77 -4.73 4.99 4.84
C PHE A 77 -4.23 4.33 6.12
N ALA A 78 -4.55 4.95 7.25
CA ALA A 78 -4.34 4.37 8.56
C ALA A 78 -5.52 4.68 9.47
N TRP A 79 -5.75 3.82 10.46
CA TRP A 79 -6.88 3.96 11.38
C TRP A 79 -6.39 4.20 12.79
N ARG A 80 -6.98 5.19 13.46
CA ARG A 80 -6.74 5.47 14.88
C ARG A 80 -8.00 5.27 15.70
N LYS A 81 -7.85 4.68 16.88
CA LYS A 81 -8.94 4.56 17.85
C LYS A 81 -9.08 5.87 18.64
N VAL A 82 -10.24 6.52 18.54
CA VAL A 82 -10.57 7.76 19.26
C VAL A 82 -11.89 7.53 20.01
N LYS A 83 -11.87 7.61 21.34
CA LYS A 83 -13.05 7.40 22.21
C LYS A 83 -13.83 6.11 21.84
N GLY A 84 -13.11 5.02 21.59
CA GLY A 84 -13.71 3.73 21.23
C GLY A 84 -14.02 3.53 19.74
N LYS A 85 -14.12 4.59 18.93
CA LYS A 85 -14.41 4.51 17.49
C LYS A 85 -13.13 4.45 16.67
N ARG A 86 -13.14 3.69 15.57
CA ARG A 86 -11.99 3.55 14.65
C ARG A 86 -12.15 4.55 13.50
N ILE A 87 -11.36 5.62 13.51
CA ILE A 87 -11.44 6.71 12.54
C ILE A 87 -10.37 6.50 11.45
N PRO A 88 -10.74 6.49 10.16
CA PRO A 88 -9.76 6.46 9.07
C PRO A 88 -9.12 7.83 8.86
N TYR A 89 -7.83 7.80 8.54
CA TYR A 89 -7.02 8.94 8.16
C TYR A 89 -6.36 8.67 6.81
N TRP A 90 -6.34 9.67 5.95
CA TRP A 90 -5.50 9.70 4.75
C TRP A 90 -4.20 10.42 5.10
N ILE A 91 -3.09 9.70 4.95
CA ILE A 91 -1.74 10.19 5.21
C ILE A 91 -1.06 10.38 3.86
N HIS A 92 -0.80 11.62 3.47
CA HIS A 92 -0.46 11.96 2.08
C HIS A 92 0.55 13.09 1.97
N ALA A 93 1.23 13.14 0.82
CA ALA A 93 2.20 14.18 0.51
C ALA A 93 2.15 14.60 -0.98
N GLY A 94 1.06 14.26 -1.68
CA GLY A 94 1.02 14.27 -3.15
C GLY A 94 1.79 13.08 -3.71
N ARG A 95 2.20 13.16 -4.98
CA ARG A 95 2.85 12.05 -5.69
C ARG A 95 4.18 11.66 -5.05
N VAL A 96 4.25 10.44 -4.56
CA VAL A 96 5.43 9.80 -3.98
C VAL A 96 5.59 8.38 -4.51
N HIS A 97 6.76 7.79 -4.31
CA HIS A 97 7.01 6.40 -4.63
C HIS A 97 7.32 5.61 -3.37
N PHE A 98 6.43 4.66 -3.05
CA PHE A 98 6.71 3.70 -2.00
C PHE A 98 7.74 2.70 -2.49
N VAL A 99 8.71 2.37 -1.64
CA VAL A 99 9.64 1.28 -1.88
C VAL A 99 8.88 -0.03 -1.74
N GLY A 100 8.97 -0.87 -2.75
CA GLY A 100 8.35 -2.19 -2.77
C GLY A 100 9.32 -3.31 -3.11
N LEU A 101 8.83 -4.53 -2.92
CA LEU A 101 9.47 -5.78 -3.32
C LEU A 101 8.54 -6.53 -4.25
N SER A 102 9.06 -7.09 -5.33
CA SER A 102 8.29 -7.85 -6.32
C SER A 102 8.87 -9.26 -6.52
N ALA A 103 7.98 -10.23 -6.68
CA ALA A 103 8.33 -11.58 -7.08
C ALA A 103 7.17 -12.23 -7.85
N THR A 104 7.52 -13.18 -8.70
CA THR A 104 6.55 -14.05 -9.38
C THR A 104 6.51 -15.38 -8.65
N GLY A 105 5.32 -15.75 -8.16
CA GLY A 105 5.10 -17.02 -7.48
C GLY A 105 5.03 -18.20 -8.44
N ASP A 106 4.88 -19.40 -7.87
CA ASP A 106 4.66 -20.63 -8.65
C ASP A 106 3.32 -20.63 -9.40
N ASP A 107 2.42 -19.70 -9.08
CA ASP A 107 1.18 -19.44 -9.80
C ASP A 107 1.38 -18.56 -11.05
N HIS A 108 2.62 -18.21 -11.38
CA HIS A 108 3.00 -17.29 -12.45
C HIS A 108 2.40 -15.88 -12.32
N VAL A 109 1.91 -15.51 -11.13
CA VAL A 109 1.37 -14.17 -10.88
C VAL A 109 2.47 -13.28 -10.29
N ALA A 110 2.78 -12.20 -10.99
CA ALA A 110 3.63 -11.13 -10.45
C ALA A 110 2.90 -10.43 -9.30
N SER A 111 3.60 -10.30 -8.18
CA SER A 111 3.03 -9.77 -6.94
C SER A 111 4.05 -8.93 -6.19
N PHE A 112 3.58 -8.01 -5.36
CA PHE A 112 4.45 -7.10 -4.62
C PHE A 112 4.05 -6.93 -3.15
N ALA A 113 5.00 -6.49 -2.33
CA ALA A 113 4.82 -6.03 -0.97
C ALA A 113 5.37 -4.61 -0.85
N ILE A 114 4.83 -3.82 0.08
CA ILE A 114 5.36 -2.49 0.40
C ILE A 114 6.37 -2.63 1.54
N VAL A 115 7.54 -2.01 1.39
CA VAL A 115 8.52 -1.93 2.47
C VAL A 115 8.05 -0.90 3.49
N THR A 116 8.08 -1.26 4.77
CA THR A 116 7.62 -0.38 5.86
C THR A 116 8.74 -0.02 6.81
N VAL A 117 8.65 1.18 7.36
CA VAL A 117 9.55 1.73 8.38
C VAL A 117 8.73 2.26 9.55
N ARG A 118 9.40 2.61 10.66
CA ARG A 118 8.75 3.31 11.77
C ARG A 118 8.17 4.63 11.28
N ALA A 119 6.92 4.90 11.65
CA ALA A 119 6.27 6.16 11.30
C ALA A 119 6.96 7.34 12.01
N THR A 120 7.07 8.47 11.31
CA THR A 120 7.60 9.74 11.82
C THR A 120 6.60 10.87 11.62
N GLY A 121 6.89 12.05 12.16
CA GLY A 121 6.05 13.24 12.00
C GLY A 121 4.60 13.02 12.45
N ASP A 122 3.65 13.58 11.70
CA ASP A 122 2.23 13.46 12.03
C ASP A 122 1.67 12.05 11.78
N ALA A 123 2.27 11.27 10.88
CA ALA A 123 1.87 9.87 10.65
C ALA A 123 2.01 9.02 11.93
N ALA A 124 3.05 9.27 12.73
CA ALA A 124 3.29 8.58 14.00
C ALA A 124 2.19 8.80 15.06
N ARG A 125 1.35 9.84 14.89
CA ARG A 125 0.19 10.08 15.75
C ARG A 125 -1.00 9.18 15.42
N VAL A 126 -0.95 8.46 14.30
CA VAL A 126 -2.03 7.63 13.76
C VAL A 126 -1.63 6.16 13.69
N THR A 127 -0.41 5.87 13.23
CA THR A 127 0.09 4.50 12.98
C THR A 127 1.53 4.32 13.48
N PRO A 128 1.92 3.12 13.94
CA PRO A 128 3.31 2.85 14.33
C PRO A 128 4.28 2.75 13.15
N THR A 129 3.80 2.41 11.96
CA THR A 129 4.60 2.19 10.75
C THR A 129 4.02 2.93 9.56
N MET A 130 4.87 3.18 8.56
CA MET A 130 4.48 3.82 7.31
C MET A 130 5.26 3.21 6.13
N PRO A 131 4.78 3.37 4.89
CA PRO A 131 5.56 3.03 3.70
C PRO A 131 6.90 3.76 3.70
N MET A 132 7.97 3.05 3.37
CA MET A 132 9.25 3.67 3.04
C MET A 132 9.11 4.39 1.69
N ILE A 133 9.60 5.61 1.61
CA ILE A 133 9.58 6.42 0.38
C ILE A 133 11.00 6.81 -0.01
N VAL A 134 11.18 7.21 -1.27
CA VAL A 134 12.48 7.70 -1.78
C VAL A 134 12.58 9.22 -1.75
N GLU A 135 11.44 9.92 -1.72
CA GLU A 135 11.36 11.37 -1.69
C GLU A 135 11.50 11.94 -0.28
N ASP A 136 12.01 13.17 -0.18
CA ASP A 136 11.94 13.98 1.04
C ASP A 136 10.66 14.82 1.00
N VAL A 137 9.67 14.44 1.81
CA VAL A 137 8.34 15.06 1.81
C VAL A 137 7.83 15.31 3.22
N GLN A 138 6.99 16.33 3.34
CA GLN A 138 6.22 16.59 4.55
C GLN A 138 4.85 15.89 4.45
N TRP A 139 4.62 14.93 5.34
CA TRP A 139 3.33 14.23 5.43
C TRP A 139 2.23 15.10 6.05
N ARG A 140 1.04 15.05 5.43
CA ARG A 140 -0.22 15.58 5.95
C ARG A 140 -1.10 14.43 6.43
N VAL A 141 -1.98 14.70 7.38
CA VAL A 141 -2.84 13.70 8.02
C VAL A 141 -4.24 14.26 8.19
N ASP A 142 -5.16 13.79 7.36
CA ASP A 142 -6.54 14.25 7.34
C ASP A 142 -7.49 13.11 7.72
N ALA A 143 -8.46 13.38 8.60
CA ALA A 143 -9.53 12.42 8.86
C ALA A 143 -10.48 12.39 7.66
N VAL A 144 -10.75 11.19 7.14
CA VAL A 144 -11.52 11.01 5.90
C VAL A 144 -12.78 10.19 6.13
N SER A 145 -13.57 10.02 5.07
CA SER A 145 -14.76 9.22 5.08
C SER A 145 -14.53 7.76 5.47
N SER A 146 -15.55 7.12 6.02
CA SER A 146 -15.59 5.67 6.23
C SER A 146 -15.80 4.86 4.94
N TRP A 147 -16.05 5.49 3.78
CA TRP A 147 -16.13 4.79 2.48
C TRP A 147 -14.90 3.91 2.22
N VAL A 148 -13.72 4.33 2.70
CA VAL A 148 -12.47 3.56 2.62
C VAL A 148 -12.53 2.18 3.30
N ASN A 149 -13.48 1.96 4.22
CA ASN A 149 -13.64 0.64 4.86
C ASN A 149 -14.27 -0.40 3.93
N ASP A 150 -14.98 0.01 2.88
CA ASP A 150 -15.46 -0.88 1.84
C ASP A 150 -14.38 -1.02 0.76
N MET A 151 -13.72 -2.18 0.75
CA MET A 151 -12.64 -2.48 -0.21
C MET A 151 -13.11 -2.53 -1.67
N THR A 152 -14.43 -2.57 -1.92
CA THR A 152 -14.99 -2.52 -3.28
C THR A 152 -15.28 -1.09 -3.74
N HIS A 153 -15.22 -0.12 -2.82
CA HIS A 153 -15.47 1.29 -3.11
C HIS A 153 -14.17 2.03 -3.44
N ASP A 154 -14.07 2.55 -4.66
CA ASP A 154 -12.83 3.13 -5.21
C ASP A 154 -13.12 4.41 -6.00
N ASP A 155 -13.50 5.47 -5.28
CA ASP A 155 -13.67 6.82 -5.84
C ASP A 155 -13.22 7.93 -4.87
N GLU A 156 -13.32 9.18 -5.31
CA GLU A 156 -12.87 10.37 -4.57
C GLU A 156 -13.48 10.51 -3.17
N ARG A 157 -14.63 9.87 -2.89
CA ARG A 157 -15.25 9.91 -1.56
C ARG A 157 -14.42 9.19 -0.50
N CYS A 158 -13.53 8.29 -0.90
CA CYS A 158 -12.57 7.64 0.01
C CYS A 158 -11.58 8.63 0.65
N ILE A 159 -11.30 9.75 -0.02
CA ILE A 159 -10.41 10.81 0.49
C ILE A 159 -11.19 12.06 0.91
N ALA A 160 -12.53 12.05 0.81
CA ALA A 160 -13.33 13.17 1.26
C ALA A 160 -13.23 13.37 2.79
N PRO A 161 -13.25 14.61 3.30
CA PRO A 161 -13.16 14.88 4.73
C PRO A 161 -14.22 14.14 5.55
N LEU A 162 -13.87 13.69 6.75
CA LEU A 162 -14.82 13.11 7.70
C LEU A 162 -15.97 14.10 8.01
N GLY A 163 -17.22 13.65 7.93
CA GLY A 163 -18.40 14.49 8.14
C GLY A 163 -18.90 15.21 6.89
N ASN A 164 -18.41 14.86 5.69
CA ASN A 164 -18.99 15.34 4.44
C ASN A 164 -20.49 14.94 4.36
N PRO A 165 -21.42 15.87 4.10
CA PRO A 165 -22.86 15.58 3.99
C PRO A 165 -23.21 14.48 2.98
N ALA A 166 -22.40 14.29 1.94
CA ALA A 166 -22.54 13.21 0.95
C ALA A 166 -22.22 11.81 1.51
N GLN A 167 -21.77 11.71 2.77
CA GLN A 167 -21.51 10.44 3.45
C GLN A 167 -22.80 9.79 3.99
N GLY A 168 -23.92 10.51 4.00
CA GLY A 168 -25.17 10.06 4.63
C GLY A 168 -25.11 10.13 6.16
N GLU A 169 -26.24 9.87 6.83
CA GLU A 169 -26.27 9.69 8.28
C GLU A 169 -25.61 8.36 8.63
N LEU A 170 -24.34 8.40 8.98
CA LEU A 170 -23.58 7.24 9.43
C LEU A 170 -23.56 7.18 10.96
N PHE A 171 -24.75 7.08 11.57
CA PHE A 171 -25.04 6.48 12.87
C PHE A 171 -26.47 5.96 12.92
#